data_AF-A0A938TZT7-F1
#
_entry.id   AF-A0A938TZT7-F1
#
_cell.length_a   1.000
_cell.length_b   1.000
_cell.length_c   1.000
_cell.angle_alpha   90.00
_cell.angle_beta   90.00
_cell.angle_gamma   90.00
#
_symmetry.space_group_name_H-M   'P 1'
#
loop_
_entity.id
_entity.type
_entity.pdbx_description
1 polymer ?
#
loop_
_entity_poly.entity_id
_entity_poly.type
_entity_poly.pdbx_seq_one_letter_code
_entity_poly.pdbx_strand_id
1 'polypeptide(L)' 'MGCPDAVRAELLKIKGVLAVTYHPDQDLFSVSFESLLVNLETVFAAVFTAGKMMGKEYFPEIIASTPEV' A
#
# COMPACT_ATOMS: atom_id res chain seq x y z
N MET A 1 -2.21 -5.49 -16.84
CA MET A 1 -1.84 -4.82 -15.57
C MET A 1 -1.47 -5.91 -14.58
N GLY A 2 -0.30 -5.80 -13.96
CA GLY A 2 0.12 -6.73 -12.92
C GLY A 2 -0.59 -6.46 -11.59
N CYS A 3 -0.46 -7.40 -10.65
CA CYS A 3 -0.91 -7.22 -9.27
C CYS A 3 -0.33 -5.95 -8.61
N PRO A 4 0.96 -5.62 -8.82
CA PRO A 4 1.54 -4.45 -8.18
C PRO A 4 0.99 -3.12 -8.72
N ASP A 5 0.63 -3.07 -10.00
CA ASP A 5 0.11 -1.87 -10.65
C ASP A 5 -1.25 -1.46 -10.09
N ALA A 6 -2.13 -2.44 -9.86
CA ALA A 6 -3.47 -2.20 -9.32
C ALA A 6 -3.40 -1.68 -7.87
N VAL A 7 -2.57 -2.28 -7.03
CA VAL A 7 -2.37 -1.84 -5.64
C VAL A 7 -1.82 -0.42 -5.61
N ARG A 8 -0.80 -0.14 -6.43
CA ARG A 8 -0.23 1.21 -6.56
C ARG A 8 -1.27 2.22 -7.01
N ALA A 9 -2.09 1.88 -7.99
CA ALA A 9 -3.12 2.78 -8.52
C ALA A 9 -4.19 3.12 -7.46
N GLU A 10 -4.65 2.15 -6.66
CA GLU A 10 -5.61 2.44 -5.59
C GLU A 10 -5.01 3.29 -4.47
N LEU A 11 -3.76 3.01 -4.07
CA LEU A 11 -3.07 3.78 -3.02
C LEU A 11 -2.88 5.25 -3.42
N LEU A 12 -2.57 5.53 -4.69
CA LEU A 12 -2.41 6.89 -5.20
C LEU A 12 -3.72 7.69 -5.29
N LYS A 13 -4.90 7.04 -5.16
CA LYS A 13 -6.19 7.74 -5.08
C LYS A 13 -6.47 8.32 -3.70
N ILE A 14 -5.75 7.86 -2.66
CA ILE A 14 -5.96 8.32 -1.29
C ILE A 14 -5.38 9.74 -1.17
N LYS A 15 -6.24 10.70 -0.81
CA LYS A 15 -5.80 12.07 -0.49
C LYS A 15 -4.87 12.05 0.73
N GLY A 16 -3.64 12.53 0.56
CA GLY A 16 -2.60 12.54 1.59
C GLY A 16 -1.55 11.44 1.43
N VAL A 17 -1.70 10.52 0.46
CA VAL A 17 -0.58 9.67 0.03
C VAL A 17 0.38 10.50 -0.83
N LEU A 18 1.65 10.53 -0.43
CA LEU A 18 2.71 11.31 -1.07
C LEU A 18 3.50 10.46 -2.06
N ALA A 19 3.78 9.20 -1.70
CA ALA A 19 4.55 8.29 -2.53
C ALA A 19 4.15 6.83 -2.29
N VAL A 20 4.21 6.04 -3.36
CA VAL A 20 4.04 4.58 -3.33
C VAL A 20 5.11 3.97 -4.21
N THR A 21 6.01 3.19 -3.60
CA THR A 21 7.11 2.51 -4.27
C THR A 21 6.96 1.00 -4.07
N TYR A 22 7.02 0.25 -5.16
CA TYR A 22 7.04 -1.21 -5.12
C TYR A 22 8.48 -1.70 -5.23
N HIS A 23 8.88 -2.57 -4.31
CA HIS A 23 10.19 -3.20 -4.24
C HIS A 23 10.07 -4.66 -4.71
N PRO A 24 10.31 -4.96 -6.00
CA PRO A 24 10.09 -6.29 -6.55
C PRO A 24 11.01 -7.36 -5.94
N ASP A 25 12.19 -6.97 -5.46
CA ASP A 25 13.15 -7.88 -4.83
C ASP A 25 12.65 -8.44 -3.50
N GLN A 26 11.75 -7.73 -2.82
CA GLN A 26 11.20 -8.09 -1.52
C GLN A 26 9.69 -8.34 -1.56
N ASP A 27 9.05 -8.09 -2.71
CA ASP A 27 7.60 -8.06 -2.89
C ASP A 27 6.87 -7.14 -1.89
N LEU A 28 7.45 -5.95 -1.62
CA LEU A 28 6.93 -4.99 -0.64
C LEU A 28 6.53 -3.65 -1.26
N PHE A 29 5.56 -3.01 -0.61
CA PHE A 29 5.19 -1.62 -0.89
C PHE A 29 5.68 -0.70 0.23
N SER A 30 6.46 0.31 -0.13
CA SER A 30 6.72 1.46 0.72
C SER A 30 5.73 2.58 0.40
N VAL A 31 4.96 2.99 1.41
CA VAL A 31 3.93 4.02 1.28
C VAL A 31 4.28 5.18 2.21
N SER A 32 4.45 6.37 1.65
CA SER A 32 4.63 7.61 2.40
C SER A 32 3.32 8.40 2.34
N PHE A 33 2.83 8.83 3.49
CA PHE A 33 1.56 9.55 3.60
C PHE A 33 1.58 10.55 4.75
N GLU A 34 0.72 11.57 4.66
CA GLU A 34 0.49 12.54 5.71
C GLU A 34 -0.36 11.93 6.82
N SER A 35 0.21 11.75 8.01
CA SER A 35 -0.45 11.08 9.15
C SER A 35 -1.68 11.83 9.69
N LEU A 36 -1.83 13.12 9.39
CA LEU A 36 -3.02 13.91 9.71
C LEU A 36 -4.20 13.64 8.76
N LEU A 37 -3.93 13.07 7.58
CA LEU A 37 -4.93 12.84 6.53
C LEU A 37 -5.19 11.36 6.28
N VAL A 38 -4.19 10.51 6.52
CA VAL A 38 -4.22 9.08 6.21
C VAL A 38 -3.78 8.29 7.43
N ASN A 39 -4.57 7.27 7.76
CA ASN A 39 -4.23 6.25 8.75
C ASN A 39 -3.99 4.89 8.09
N LEU A 40 -3.45 3.94 8.87
CA LEU A 40 -3.14 2.60 8.38
C LEU A 40 -4.39 1.85 7.89
N GLU A 41 -5.54 2.04 8.53
CA GLU A 41 -6.82 1.42 8.11
C GLU A 41 -7.21 1.84 6.68
N THR A 42 -7.01 3.11 6.34
CA THR A 42 -7.30 3.65 4.99
C THR A 42 -6.37 3.03 3.95
N VAL A 43 -5.08 2.89 4.29
CA VAL A 43 -4.10 2.22 3.42
C VAL A 43 -4.49 0.76 3.21
N PHE A 44 -4.86 0.04 4.27
CA PHE A 44 -5.26 -1.35 4.21
C PHE A 44 -6.54 -1.55 3.39
N ALA A 45 -7.52 -0.67 3.56
CA ALA A 45 -8.76 -0.69 2.79
C ALA A 45 -8.50 -0.53 1.28
N ALA A 46 -7.54 0.31 0.88
CA ALA A 46 -7.17 0.49 -0.51
C ALA A 46 -6.47 -0.76 -1.10
N VAL A 47 -5.57 -1.39 -0.34
CA VAL A 47 -4.95 -2.66 -0.74
C VAL A 47 -6.00 -3.76 -0.91
N PHE A 48 -6.94 -3.85 0.03
CA PHE A 48 -8.04 -4.81 -0.04
C PHE A 48 -8.94 -4.56 -1.26
N THR A 49 -9.27 -3.29 -1.54
CA THR A 49 -10.04 -2.89 -2.72
C THR A 49 -9.34 -3.27 -4.02
N ALA A 50 -8.03 -3.01 -4.11
CA ALA A 50 -7.22 -3.43 -5.25
C ALA A 50 -7.25 -4.95 -5.43
N GLY A 51 -7.15 -5.72 -4.34
CA GLY A 51 -7.32 -7.18 -4.36
C GLY A 51 -8.66 -7.60 -4.95
N LYS A 52 -9.77 -7.06 -4.43
CA LYS A 52 -11.11 -7.39 -4.91
C LYS A 52 -11.30 -7.09 -6.39
N MET A 53 -10.77 -5.98 -6.89
CA MET A 53 -10.82 -5.63 -8.32
C MET A 53 -10.09 -6.63 -9.21
N MET A 54 -9.12 -7.35 -8.65
CA MET A 54 -8.34 -8.38 -9.34
C MET A 54 -8.86 -9.81 -9.11
N GLY A 55 -9.95 -9.97 -8.35
CA GLY A 55 -10.43 -11.30 -7.94
C GLY A 55 -9.49 -12.00 -6.95
N LYS A 56 -8.74 -11.24 -6.14
CA LYS A 56 -7.80 -11.73 -5.13
C LYS A 56 -8.14 -11.18 -3.76
N GLU A 57 -7.75 -11.90 -2.72
CA GLU A 57 -7.82 -11.40 -1.34
C GLU A 57 -6.41 -11.07 -0.87
N TYR A 58 -6.12 -9.79 -0.69
CA TYR A 58 -4.86 -9.32 -0.13
C TYR A 58 -5.04 -8.98 1.35
N PHE A 59 -4.16 -9.50 2.19
CA PHE A 59 -4.08 -9.21 3.61
C PHE A 59 -2.78 -8.44 3.87
N PRO A 60 -2.82 -7.09 3.83
CA PRO A 60 -1.62 -6.29 4.05
C PRO A 60 -1.12 -6.44 5.50
N GLU A 61 0.19 -6.57 5.64
CA GLU A 61 0.87 -6.58 6.93
C GLU A 61 1.90 -5.45 6.98
N ILE A 62 2.16 -4.94 8.19
CA ILE A 62 3.19 -3.93 8.40
C ILE A 62 4.50 -4.64 8.66
N ILE A 63 5.47 -4.47 7.77
CA ILE A 63 6.85 -4.82 8.06
C ILE A 63 7.46 -3.63 8.78
N ALA A 64 7.62 -3.75 10.10
CA ALA A 64 8.32 -2.74 10.89
C ALA A 64 9.76 -2.63 10.37
N SER A 65 10.11 -1.47 9.81
CA SER A 65 11.51 -1.11 9.65
C SER A 65 12.08 -0.95 11.06
N THR A 66 12.74 -1.99 11.58
CA THR A 66 13.53 -1.86 12.81
C THR A 66 14.46 -0.67 12.63
N PRO A 67 14.42 0.36 13.51
CA PRO A 67 15.51 1.30 13.54
C PRO A 67 16.75 0.50 13.94
N GLU A 68 17.73 0.42 13.04
CA GLU A 68 19.07 -0.01 13.44
C GLU A 68 19.54 0.94 14.55
N VAL A 69 19.73 0.38 15.74
CA VAL A 69 20.28 1.07 16.93
C VAL A 69 21.78 1.24 16.77
#